data_AF-A0A397FQN2-F1
#
_entry.id   AF-A0A397FQN2-F1
#
_cell.length_a   1.000
_cell.length_b   1.000
_cell.length_c   1.000
_cell.angle_alpha   90.00
_cell.angle_beta   90.00
_cell.angle_gamma   90.00
#
_symmetry.space_group_name_H-M   'P 1'
#
loop_
_entity.id
_entity.type
_entity.pdbx_description
1 polymer ?
#
loop_
_entity_poly.entity_id
_entity_poly.type
_entity_poly.pdbx_seq_one_letter_code
_entity_poly.pdbx_strand_id
1 'polypeptide(L)'
;MVKYSVEKLEKDFKDAGRSRKGKNKFKNDAGYWTGGACNWGGSHNLKEDCETLLNSLNEMESLREIKAELEKCTNNQEYEAKKTNYIRKCEKSINNLQTTSTTSMFGICIVWSLEAMDKHILSKIEVCKKDLAKLKDNLERETYRWVQEIQQLKLDQNKIEGGIKENQKKLANTNDLAEKALLSQLIEDDSKKLKANMEKQKEIDKKFRFDPDKYVSDFIERMKRNVRKKNSSSNPSGTNRKDENDNSDSDDESSNDEENNPDNWGNKKDPEKDEQPNFLQENKNLIIIATVTCLALFYFYSQKPEETNNYDYY
;
A
#
# COMPACT_ATOMS: atom_id res chain seq x y z
N MET A 1 -8.48 5.56 -9.85
CA MET A 1 -8.06 5.62 -11.27
C MET A 1 -6.66 6.22 -11.33
N VAL A 2 -5.66 5.46 -11.80
CA VAL A 2 -4.26 5.92 -11.79
C VAL A 2 -4.09 7.08 -12.78
N LYS A 3 -3.66 8.24 -12.26
CA LYS A 3 -3.55 9.54 -12.98
C LYS A 3 -2.38 9.61 -13.99
N TYR A 4 -1.76 8.48 -14.31
CA TYR A 4 -0.49 8.41 -15.01
C TYR A 4 -0.57 7.40 -16.16
N SER A 5 -0.01 7.77 -17.31
CA SER A 5 0.27 6.85 -18.42
C SER A 5 1.78 6.62 -18.52
N VAL A 6 2.18 5.55 -19.21
CA VAL A 6 3.60 5.24 -19.45
C VAL A 6 4.28 6.41 -20.14
N GLU A 7 3.66 6.97 -21.18
CA GLU A 7 4.21 8.07 -21.98
C GLU A 7 4.39 9.33 -21.14
N LYS A 8 3.44 9.60 -20.24
CA LYS A 8 3.52 10.74 -19.31
C LYS A 8 4.64 10.56 -18.31
N LEU A 9 4.75 9.37 -17.70
CA LEU A 9 5.84 9.06 -16.77
C LEU A 9 7.20 9.13 -17.47
N GLU A 10 7.31 8.51 -18.64
CA GLU A 10 8.51 8.51 -19.46
C GLU A 10 8.92 9.95 -19.81
N LYS A 11 7.99 10.78 -20.30
CA LYS A 11 8.26 12.19 -20.57
C LYS A 11 8.73 12.94 -19.32
N ASP A 12 8.01 12.82 -18.22
CA ASP A 12 8.32 13.51 -16.96
C ASP A 12 9.72 13.13 -16.43
N PHE A 13 10.06 11.83 -16.49
CA PHE A 13 11.36 11.32 -16.06
C PHE A 13 12.47 11.64 -17.07
N LYS A 14 12.20 11.63 -18.39
CA LYS A 14 13.15 12.09 -19.42
C LYS A 14 13.51 13.56 -19.21
N ASP A 15 12.52 14.42 -19.00
CA ASP A 15 12.73 15.85 -18.77
C ASP A 15 13.51 16.09 -17.47
N ALA A 16 13.17 15.35 -16.41
CA ALA A 16 13.94 15.38 -15.17
C ALA A 16 15.39 14.88 -15.37
N GLY A 17 15.61 13.80 -16.12
CA GLY A 17 16.93 13.22 -16.39
C GLY A 17 17.82 14.10 -17.28
N ARG A 18 17.24 14.78 -18.27
CA ARG A 18 17.97 15.75 -19.13
C ARG A 18 18.63 16.86 -18.32
N SER A 19 18.01 17.26 -17.21
CA SER A 19 18.57 18.24 -16.27
C SER A 19 19.88 17.79 -15.61
N ARG A 20 20.19 16.48 -15.63
CA ARG A 20 21.41 15.88 -15.02
C ARG A 20 22.62 15.81 -15.97
N LYS A 21 22.46 16.09 -17.27
CA LYS A 21 23.53 15.97 -18.28
C LYS A 21 24.75 16.86 -17.93
N GLY A 22 25.96 16.31 -18.03
CA GLY A 22 27.22 17.07 -17.92
C GLY A 22 28.04 16.87 -16.64
N LYS A 23 27.60 16.05 -15.67
CA LYS A 23 28.40 15.75 -14.47
C LYS A 23 29.18 14.45 -14.66
N ASN A 24 30.50 14.47 -14.44
CA ASN A 24 31.40 13.31 -14.64
C ASN A 24 30.91 12.02 -13.95
N LYS A 25 30.24 12.13 -12.80
CA LYS A 25 29.67 11.01 -12.04
C LYS A 25 28.47 10.31 -12.67
N PHE A 26 27.86 10.88 -13.72
CA PHE A 26 26.68 10.33 -14.42
C PHE A 26 26.95 10.09 -15.90
N LYS A 27 28.23 10.04 -16.32
CA LYS A 27 28.61 9.78 -17.72
C LYS A 27 28.04 8.47 -18.25
N ASN A 28 27.84 7.49 -17.37
CA ASN A 28 27.29 6.18 -17.70
C ASN A 28 25.75 6.19 -17.86
N ASP A 29 25.06 7.25 -17.43
CA ASP A 29 23.59 7.30 -17.42
C ASP A 29 22.99 7.87 -18.72
N ALA A 30 23.82 8.45 -19.60
CA ALA A 30 23.35 9.25 -20.73
C ALA A 30 22.47 8.47 -21.71
N GLY A 31 22.76 7.18 -21.93
CA GLY A 31 21.98 6.30 -22.81
C GLY A 31 20.59 5.99 -22.26
N TYR A 32 20.49 5.71 -20.97
CA TYR A 32 19.26 5.30 -20.28
C TYR A 32 18.10 6.30 -20.47
N TRP A 33 18.36 7.59 -20.26
CA TRP A 33 17.35 8.66 -20.41
C TRP A 33 16.95 8.94 -21.86
N THR A 34 17.70 8.41 -22.83
CA THR A 34 17.41 8.57 -24.26
C THR A 34 16.90 7.29 -24.92
N GLY A 35 16.59 6.25 -24.13
CA GLY A 35 16.05 4.97 -24.63
C GLY A 35 17.12 3.90 -24.91
N GLY A 36 18.37 4.14 -24.54
CA GLY A 36 19.43 3.12 -24.52
C GLY A 36 19.41 2.29 -23.24
N ALA A 37 20.19 1.21 -23.23
CA ALA A 37 20.34 0.35 -22.06
C ALA A 37 21.02 1.08 -20.89
N CYS A 38 20.76 0.58 -19.68
CA CYS A 38 21.47 1.02 -18.49
C CYS A 38 22.90 0.47 -18.46
N ASN A 39 23.92 1.33 -18.32
CA ASN A 39 25.32 0.92 -18.28
C ASN A 39 25.79 0.32 -16.93
N TRP A 40 24.86 0.10 -16.00
CA TRP A 40 25.12 -0.48 -14.69
C TRP A 40 24.84 -2.00 -14.65
N GLY A 41 24.85 -2.66 -15.81
CA GLY A 41 24.69 -4.11 -15.94
C GLY A 41 23.25 -4.60 -16.10
N GLY A 42 22.28 -3.69 -16.24
CA GLY A 42 20.86 -4.03 -16.48
C GLY A 42 20.45 -3.88 -17.95
N SER A 43 19.77 -4.89 -18.50
CA SER A 43 19.25 -4.89 -19.87
C SER A 43 17.84 -4.28 -19.96
N HIS A 44 17.59 -3.17 -19.28
CA HIS A 44 16.31 -2.45 -19.34
C HIS A 44 16.50 -0.98 -19.70
N ASN A 45 15.43 -0.36 -20.21
CA ASN A 45 15.38 1.06 -20.57
C ASN A 45 14.33 1.82 -19.75
N LEU A 46 14.34 3.15 -19.85
CA LEU A 46 13.43 4.01 -19.10
C LEU A 46 11.94 3.71 -19.36
N LYS A 47 11.57 3.30 -20.58
CA LYS A 47 10.18 3.00 -20.92
C LYS A 47 9.71 1.75 -20.18
N GLU A 48 10.49 0.67 -20.23
CA GLU A 48 10.20 -0.58 -19.50
C GLU A 48 10.12 -0.37 -17.99
N ASP A 49 10.98 0.49 -17.46
CA ASP A 49 10.93 0.87 -16.05
C ASP A 49 9.67 1.69 -15.71
N CYS A 50 9.22 2.59 -16.61
CA CYS A 50 7.97 3.33 -16.43
C CYS A 50 6.74 2.40 -16.54
N GLU A 51 6.78 1.40 -17.42
CA GLU A 51 5.76 0.35 -17.54
C GLU A 51 5.68 -0.47 -16.25
N THR A 52 6.84 -0.92 -15.74
CA THR A 52 6.93 -1.70 -14.49
C THR A 52 6.46 -0.88 -13.28
N LEU A 53 6.83 0.41 -13.22
CA LEU A 53 6.33 1.34 -12.20
C LEU A 53 4.81 1.44 -12.27
N LEU A 54 4.26 1.75 -13.46
CA LEU A 54 2.83 1.94 -13.63
C LEU A 54 2.05 0.67 -13.30
N ASN A 55 2.52 -0.50 -13.75
CA ASN A 55 1.90 -1.78 -13.44
C ASN A 55 1.87 -2.04 -11.94
N SER A 56 2.95 -1.76 -11.23
CA SER A 56 3.00 -1.93 -9.77
C SER A 56 2.07 -0.96 -9.03
N LEU A 57 1.97 0.29 -9.49
CA LEU A 57 1.04 1.27 -8.93
C LEU A 57 -0.42 0.89 -9.22
N ASN A 58 -0.71 0.36 -10.41
CA ASN A 58 -2.04 -0.16 -10.77
C ASN A 58 -2.43 -1.38 -9.93
N GLU A 59 -1.49 -2.27 -9.64
CA GLU A 59 -1.72 -3.41 -8.75
C GLU A 59 -2.10 -2.94 -7.34
N MET A 60 -1.38 -1.96 -6.78
CA MET A 60 -1.75 -1.33 -5.51
C MET A 60 -3.09 -0.61 -5.58
N GLU A 61 -3.40 0.08 -6.67
CA GLU A 61 -4.69 0.75 -6.87
C GLU A 61 -5.85 -0.26 -6.83
N SER A 62 -5.68 -1.44 -7.42
CA SER A 62 -6.70 -2.50 -7.43
C SER A 62 -7.04 -3.03 -6.03
N LEU A 63 -6.17 -2.82 -5.03
CA LEU A 63 -6.45 -3.20 -3.63
C LEU A 63 -7.55 -2.33 -3.01
N ARG A 64 -7.87 -1.17 -3.59
CA ARG A 64 -9.01 -0.33 -3.17
C ARG A 64 -10.35 -1.06 -3.35
N GLU A 65 -10.42 -1.99 -4.30
CA GLU A 65 -11.66 -2.64 -4.73
C GLU A 65 -11.98 -3.93 -3.95
N ILE A 66 -11.06 -4.39 -3.08
CA ILE A 66 -11.18 -5.63 -2.29
C ILE A 66 -12.57 -5.80 -1.71
N LYS A 67 -13.03 -4.81 -0.95
CA LYS A 67 -14.32 -4.88 -0.26
C LYS A 67 -15.46 -5.11 -1.24
N ALA A 68 -15.52 -4.29 -2.30
CA ALA A 68 -16.58 -4.34 -3.29
C ALA A 68 -16.57 -5.66 -4.09
N GLU A 69 -15.41 -6.24 -4.34
CA GLU A 69 -15.30 -7.53 -5.03
C GLU A 69 -15.65 -8.73 -4.14
N LEU A 70 -15.26 -8.70 -2.86
CA LEU A 70 -15.57 -9.75 -1.89
C LEU A 70 -17.06 -9.73 -1.51
N GLU A 71 -17.68 -8.55 -1.38
CA GLU A 71 -19.13 -8.43 -1.11
C GLU A 71 -20.02 -9.05 -2.21
N LYS A 72 -19.50 -9.16 -3.44
CA LYS A 72 -20.20 -9.76 -4.58
C LYS A 72 -20.16 -11.29 -4.56
N CYS A 73 -19.31 -11.90 -3.73
CA CYS A 73 -19.21 -13.35 -3.69
C CYS A 73 -20.50 -13.98 -3.17
N THR A 74 -20.93 -15.05 -3.83
CA THR A 74 -22.19 -15.75 -3.51
C THR A 74 -21.98 -17.03 -2.72
N ASN A 75 -20.74 -17.48 -2.62
CA ASN A 75 -20.36 -18.70 -1.92
C ASN A 75 -18.92 -18.64 -1.41
N ASN A 76 -18.59 -19.58 -0.52
CA ASN A 76 -17.28 -19.65 0.13
C ASN A 76 -16.13 -19.90 -0.87
N GLN A 77 -16.35 -20.71 -1.91
CA GLN A 77 -15.30 -21.03 -2.89
C GLN A 77 -14.88 -19.79 -3.69
N GLU A 78 -15.86 -19.03 -4.19
CA GLU A 78 -15.60 -17.76 -4.90
C GLU A 78 -14.90 -16.74 -3.99
N TYR A 79 -15.34 -16.64 -2.74
CA TYR A 79 -14.72 -15.78 -1.72
C TYR A 79 -13.26 -16.14 -1.47
N GLU A 80 -12.96 -17.40 -1.17
CA GLU A 80 -11.60 -17.86 -0.88
C GLU A 80 -10.67 -17.70 -2.08
N ALA A 81 -11.17 -17.91 -3.30
CA ALA A 81 -10.40 -17.68 -4.53
C ALA A 81 -10.02 -16.20 -4.70
N LYS A 82 -10.97 -15.27 -4.53
CA LYS A 82 -10.68 -13.81 -4.60
C LYS A 82 -9.79 -13.36 -3.44
N LYS A 83 -10.06 -13.83 -2.23
CA LYS A 83 -9.26 -13.55 -1.03
C LYS A 83 -7.79 -13.94 -1.25
N THR A 84 -7.55 -15.15 -1.73
CA THR A 84 -6.20 -15.65 -2.05
C THR A 84 -5.52 -14.79 -3.12
N ASN A 85 -6.25 -14.38 -4.16
CA ASN A 85 -5.72 -13.47 -5.17
C ASN A 85 -5.27 -12.13 -4.57
N TYR A 86 -6.08 -11.53 -3.70
CA TYR A 86 -5.75 -10.27 -3.05
C TYR A 86 -4.62 -10.37 -2.03
N ILE A 87 -4.54 -11.46 -1.27
CA ILE A 87 -3.39 -11.75 -0.39
C ILE A 87 -2.11 -11.77 -1.22
N ARG A 88 -2.10 -12.51 -2.34
CA ARG A 88 -0.95 -12.56 -3.26
C ARG A 88 -0.61 -11.19 -3.84
N LYS A 89 -1.60 -10.35 -4.17
CA LYS A 89 -1.36 -8.96 -4.61
C LYS A 89 -0.74 -8.09 -3.52
N CYS A 90 -1.16 -8.25 -2.26
CA CYS A 90 -0.55 -7.56 -1.11
C CYS A 90 0.91 -7.98 -0.95
N GLU A 91 1.20 -9.28 -0.96
CA GLU A 91 2.57 -9.82 -0.86
C GLU A 91 3.47 -9.32 -1.99
N LYS A 92 2.97 -9.39 -3.23
CA LYS A 92 3.69 -8.86 -4.39
C LYS A 92 3.97 -7.37 -4.24
N SER A 93 2.99 -6.58 -3.77
CA SER A 93 3.18 -5.14 -3.55
C SER A 93 4.21 -4.85 -2.46
N ILE A 94 4.17 -5.59 -1.34
CA ILE A 94 5.14 -5.47 -0.24
C ILE A 94 6.56 -5.80 -0.73
N ASN A 95 6.71 -6.91 -1.47
CA ASN A 95 8.00 -7.34 -2.02
C ASN A 95 8.53 -6.34 -3.03
N ASN A 96 7.66 -5.82 -3.90
CA ASN A 96 8.03 -4.80 -4.87
C ASN A 96 8.43 -3.47 -4.19
N LEU A 97 7.91 -3.17 -3.01
CA LEU A 97 8.32 -2.00 -2.24
C LEU A 97 9.64 -2.19 -1.47
N GLN A 98 10.29 -3.35 -1.56
CA GLN A 98 11.59 -3.57 -0.92
C GLN A 98 12.67 -2.67 -1.55
N THR A 99 13.43 -2.02 -0.68
CA THR A 99 14.57 -1.17 -1.04
C THR A 99 15.78 -1.69 -0.28
N THR A 100 16.86 -2.01 -0.98
CA THR A 100 18.17 -2.34 -0.38
C THR A 100 19.19 -1.28 -0.79
N SER A 101 20.43 -1.38 -0.28
CA SER A 101 21.53 -0.50 -0.69
C SER A 101 21.86 -0.59 -2.20
N THR A 102 21.41 -1.66 -2.88
CA THR A 102 21.66 -1.92 -4.30
C THR A 102 20.38 -2.09 -5.13
N THR A 103 19.20 -2.16 -4.51
CA THR A 103 17.93 -2.39 -5.22
C THR A 103 17.04 -1.17 -5.23
N SER A 104 16.36 -1.03 -6.34
CA SER A 104 15.30 -0.07 -6.57
C SER A 104 13.94 -0.59 -6.11
N MET A 105 13.11 0.34 -5.63
CA MET A 105 11.66 0.09 -5.50
C MET A 105 11.11 -0.40 -6.84
N PHE A 106 10.23 -1.38 -6.85
CA PHE A 106 9.66 -2.06 -8.02
C PHE A 106 10.65 -2.80 -8.93
N GLY A 107 11.93 -2.91 -8.55
CA GLY A 107 12.97 -3.46 -9.41
C GLY A 107 13.30 -2.58 -10.63
N ILE A 108 12.91 -1.29 -10.60
CA ILE A 108 13.08 -0.36 -11.73
C ILE A 108 14.27 0.56 -11.56
N CYS A 109 14.97 0.89 -12.63
CA CYS A 109 16.23 1.63 -12.52
C CYS A 109 16.10 3.15 -12.64
N ILE A 110 14.88 3.69 -12.51
CA ILE A 110 14.62 5.14 -12.58
C ILE A 110 15.38 5.91 -11.47
N VAL A 111 15.94 5.21 -10.48
CA VAL A 111 16.53 5.79 -9.26
C VAL A 111 17.96 5.28 -8.99
N TRP A 112 18.94 5.63 -9.82
CA TRP A 112 20.38 5.29 -9.60
C TRP A 112 21.11 6.12 -8.55
N SER A 113 20.42 6.75 -7.60
CA SER A 113 21.14 7.40 -6.51
C SER A 113 20.48 7.11 -5.19
N LEU A 114 21.25 6.56 -4.24
CA LEU A 114 21.01 6.59 -2.80
C LEU A 114 20.51 7.96 -2.30
N GLU A 115 20.81 9.05 -3.02
CA GLU A 115 20.34 10.41 -2.75
C GLU A 115 18.88 10.69 -3.16
N ALA A 116 18.30 9.88 -4.06
CA ALA A 116 16.95 10.06 -4.58
C ALA A 116 15.89 9.23 -3.84
N MET A 117 16.31 8.14 -3.18
CA MET A 117 15.56 7.52 -2.08
C MET A 117 15.89 8.24 -0.79
N ASP A 118 15.47 9.51 -0.69
CA ASP A 118 15.69 10.28 0.53
C ASP A 118 14.98 9.60 1.74
N LYS A 119 15.41 9.94 2.97
CA LYS A 119 14.85 9.39 4.21
C LYS A 119 13.32 9.49 4.26
N HIS A 120 12.73 10.49 3.59
CA HIS A 120 11.30 10.68 3.57
C HIS A 120 10.60 9.68 2.64
N ILE A 121 11.11 9.43 1.43
CA ILE A 121 10.56 8.40 0.54
C ILE A 121 10.65 7.03 1.21
N LEU A 122 11.79 6.70 1.82
CA LEU A 122 11.95 5.45 2.59
C LEU A 122 10.92 5.35 3.72
N SER A 123 10.74 6.42 4.50
CA SER A 123 9.71 6.47 5.55
C SER A 123 8.30 6.22 4.99
N LYS A 124 7.96 6.80 3.83
CA LYS A 124 6.65 6.61 3.19
C LYS A 124 6.46 5.20 2.62
N ILE A 125 7.52 4.60 2.07
CA ILE A 125 7.53 3.20 1.64
C ILE A 125 7.24 2.29 2.84
N GLU A 126 7.89 2.53 3.98
CA GLU A 126 7.67 1.74 5.19
C GLU A 126 6.25 1.90 5.76
N VAL A 127 5.67 3.10 5.72
CA VAL A 127 4.26 3.29 6.07
C VAL A 127 3.34 2.52 5.11
N CYS A 128 3.60 2.58 3.80
CA CYS A 128 2.83 1.84 2.80
C CYS A 128 2.90 0.33 3.03
N LYS A 129 4.11 -0.22 3.30
CA LYS A 129 4.29 -1.64 3.64
C LYS A 129 3.52 -2.04 4.88
N LYS A 130 3.53 -1.21 5.94
CA LYS A 130 2.76 -1.48 7.16
C LYS A 130 1.26 -1.52 6.89
N ASP A 131 0.74 -0.60 6.09
CA ASP A 131 -0.67 -0.59 5.70
C ASP A 131 -1.04 -1.82 4.85
N LEU A 132 -0.18 -2.20 3.91
CA LEU A 132 -0.35 -3.42 3.09
C LEU A 132 -0.30 -4.69 3.94
N ALA A 133 0.63 -4.77 4.90
CA ALA A 133 0.73 -5.91 5.82
C ALA A 133 -0.52 -6.00 6.70
N LYS A 134 -0.99 -4.88 7.24
CA LYS A 134 -2.26 -4.83 7.99
C LYS A 134 -3.45 -5.27 7.15
N LEU A 135 -3.53 -4.83 5.89
CA LEU A 135 -4.57 -5.26 4.96
C LEU A 135 -4.51 -6.76 4.69
N LYS A 136 -3.30 -7.30 4.47
CA LYS A 136 -3.05 -8.73 4.30
C LYS A 136 -3.50 -9.53 5.52
N ASP A 137 -3.08 -9.13 6.72
CA ASP A 137 -3.45 -9.82 7.97
C ASP A 137 -4.96 -9.77 8.23
N ASN A 138 -5.63 -8.69 7.82
CA ASN A 138 -7.09 -8.59 7.89
C ASN A 138 -7.77 -9.56 6.92
N LEU A 139 -7.23 -9.73 5.71
CA LEU A 139 -7.73 -10.70 4.73
C LEU A 139 -7.52 -12.15 5.19
N GLU A 140 -6.33 -12.47 5.72
CA GLU A 140 -6.01 -13.83 6.19
C GLU A 140 -6.92 -14.28 7.33
N ARG A 141 -7.28 -13.35 8.23
CA ARG A 141 -8.16 -13.62 9.37
C ARG A 141 -9.64 -13.69 8.99
N GLU A 142 -10.02 -13.18 7.82
CA GLU A 142 -11.43 -13.09 7.45
C GLU A 142 -11.93 -14.33 6.70
N THR A 143 -13.21 -14.62 6.92
CA THR A 143 -13.93 -15.74 6.32
C THR A 143 -15.14 -15.26 5.56
N TYR A 144 -15.74 -16.14 4.75
CA TYR A 144 -16.96 -15.83 4.02
C TYR A 144 -18.14 -15.39 4.93
N ARG A 145 -18.10 -15.72 6.22
CA ARG A 145 -19.09 -15.26 7.22
C ARG A 145 -19.25 -13.74 7.24
N TRP A 146 -18.18 -12.98 6.99
CA TRP A 146 -18.25 -11.53 6.91
C TRP A 146 -19.12 -11.03 5.76
N VAL A 147 -19.05 -11.68 4.59
CA VAL A 147 -19.92 -11.36 3.46
C VAL A 147 -21.38 -11.65 3.82
N GLN A 148 -21.63 -12.80 4.46
CA GLN A 148 -22.97 -13.18 4.90
C GLN A 148 -23.54 -12.18 5.92
N GLU A 149 -22.72 -11.70 6.85
CA GLU A 149 -23.11 -10.69 7.83
C GLU A 149 -23.49 -9.36 7.15
N ILE A 150 -22.70 -8.89 6.19
CA ILE A 150 -23.05 -7.67 5.42
C ILE A 150 -24.37 -7.84 4.66
N GLN A 151 -24.55 -8.98 4.00
CA GLN A 151 -25.78 -9.26 3.25
C GLN A 151 -26.99 -9.29 4.19
N GLN A 152 -26.85 -9.92 5.36
CA GLN A 152 -27.89 -9.95 6.37
C GLN A 152 -28.22 -8.55 6.91
N LEU A 153 -27.20 -7.73 7.22
CA LEU A 153 -27.40 -6.35 7.68
C LEU A 153 -28.14 -5.50 6.64
N LYS A 154 -27.82 -5.64 5.34
CA LYS A 154 -28.52 -4.96 4.25
C LYS A 154 -29.98 -5.43 4.13
N LEU A 155 -30.25 -6.72 4.28
CA LEU A 155 -31.62 -7.25 4.28
C LEU A 155 -32.42 -6.72 5.47
N ASP A 156 -31.82 -6.69 6.66
CA ASP A 156 -32.47 -6.20 7.87
C ASP A 156 -32.73 -4.69 7.78
N GLN A 157 -31.80 -3.93 7.20
CA GLN A 157 -32.00 -2.50 6.93
C GLN A 157 -33.22 -2.29 6.04
N ASN A 158 -33.33 -3.00 4.92
CA ASN A 158 -34.47 -2.87 4.00
C ASN A 158 -35.80 -3.22 4.67
N LYS A 159 -35.82 -4.25 5.53
CA LYS A 159 -37.02 -4.63 6.30
C LYS A 159 -37.41 -3.54 7.29
N ILE A 160 -36.45 -3.01 8.04
CA ILE A 160 -36.70 -1.94 9.03
C ILE A 160 -37.19 -0.67 8.34
N GLU A 161 -36.56 -0.25 7.24
CA GLU A 161 -37.00 0.91 6.46
C GLU A 161 -38.40 0.71 5.87
N GLY A 162 -38.73 -0.50 5.41
CA GLY A 162 -40.07 -0.86 4.98
C GLY A 162 -41.11 -0.74 6.10
N GLY A 163 -40.79 -1.27 7.29
CA GLY A 163 -41.65 -1.19 8.47
C GLY A 163 -41.89 0.25 8.94
N ILE A 164 -40.83 1.07 8.98
CA ILE A 164 -40.94 2.51 9.30
C ILE A 164 -41.87 3.22 8.31
N LYS A 165 -41.70 3.01 7.00
CA LYS A 165 -42.54 3.63 5.97
C LYS A 165 -44.00 3.19 6.08
N GLU A 166 -44.25 1.91 6.35
CA GLU A 166 -45.60 1.39 6.54
C GLU A 166 -46.26 1.98 7.79
N ASN A 167 -45.54 2.01 8.91
CA ASN A 167 -46.05 2.56 10.17
C ASN A 167 -46.27 4.08 10.08
N GLN A 168 -45.41 4.81 9.37
CA GLN A 168 -45.62 6.24 9.07
C GLN A 168 -46.90 6.44 8.24
N LYS A 169 -47.15 5.59 7.25
CA LYS A 169 -48.38 5.64 6.46
C LYS A 169 -49.62 5.33 7.29
N LYS A 170 -49.55 4.33 8.20
CA LYS A 170 -50.65 4.03 9.13
C LYS A 170 -50.90 5.20 10.07
N LEU A 171 -49.84 5.75 10.68
CA LEU A 171 -49.90 6.86 11.63
C LEU A 171 -50.59 8.09 11.04
N ALA A 172 -50.34 8.40 9.76
CA ALA A 172 -50.96 9.51 9.05
C ALA A 172 -52.48 9.33 8.81
N ASN A 173 -52.96 8.09 8.77
CA ASN A 173 -54.36 7.75 8.47
C ASN A 173 -55.19 7.37 9.70
N THR A 174 -54.53 7.05 10.82
CA THR A 174 -55.19 6.74 12.09
C THR A 174 -55.72 8.03 12.73
N ASN A 175 -56.93 7.99 13.30
CA ASN A 175 -57.50 9.10 14.08
C ASN A 175 -57.54 8.82 15.59
N ASP A 176 -57.41 7.55 16.00
CA ASP A 176 -57.36 7.16 17.40
C ASP A 176 -56.04 7.56 18.06
N LEU A 177 -56.12 8.16 19.26
CA LEU A 177 -54.95 8.67 19.97
C LEU A 177 -54.08 7.55 20.53
N ALA A 178 -54.67 6.44 21.00
CA ALA A 178 -53.91 5.33 21.56
C ALA A 178 -53.15 4.57 20.47
N GLU A 179 -53.79 4.30 19.33
CA GLU A 179 -53.16 3.69 18.17
C GLU A 179 -52.07 4.59 17.56
N LYS A 180 -52.27 5.92 17.53
CA LYS A 180 -51.22 6.88 17.15
C LYS A 180 -49.98 6.80 18.05
N ALA A 181 -50.18 6.73 19.37
CA ALA A 181 -49.08 6.63 20.31
C ALA A 181 -48.28 5.32 20.09
N LEU A 182 -48.98 4.21 19.88
CA LEU A 182 -48.36 2.91 19.61
C LEU A 182 -47.58 2.89 18.29
N LEU A 183 -48.16 3.42 17.20
CA LEU A 183 -47.47 3.52 15.91
C LEU A 183 -46.24 4.44 15.99
N SER A 184 -46.33 5.54 16.74
CA SER A 184 -45.19 6.44 16.97
C SER A 184 -44.06 5.73 17.72
N GLN A 185 -44.40 4.94 18.74
CA GLN A 185 -43.42 4.15 19.50
C GLN A 185 -42.74 3.09 18.61
N LEU A 186 -43.50 2.39 17.76
CA LEU A 186 -42.94 1.41 16.81
C LEU A 186 -41.95 2.06 15.83
N ILE A 187 -42.28 3.25 15.31
CA ILE A 187 -41.38 4.02 14.44
C ILE A 187 -40.09 4.39 15.19
N GLU A 188 -40.20 4.82 16.44
CA GLU A 188 -39.03 5.18 17.25
C GLU A 188 -38.13 3.98 17.51
N ASP A 189 -38.70 2.83 17.89
CA ASP A 189 -37.97 1.60 18.15
C ASP A 189 -37.28 1.07 16.89
N ASP A 190 -37.97 1.08 15.75
CA ASP A 190 -37.39 0.69 14.47
C ASP A 190 -36.31 1.68 14.01
N SER A 191 -36.46 2.98 14.28
CA SER A 191 -35.42 3.99 14.01
C SER A 191 -34.16 3.74 14.84
N LYS A 192 -34.30 3.33 16.11
CA LYS A 192 -33.17 2.91 16.97
C LYS A 192 -32.48 1.67 16.40
N LYS A 193 -33.23 0.67 15.96
CA LYS A 193 -32.68 -0.54 15.30
C LYS A 193 -31.94 -0.19 14.00
N LEU A 194 -32.51 0.69 13.18
CA LEU A 194 -31.89 1.16 11.94
C LEU A 194 -30.54 1.83 12.24
N LYS A 195 -30.50 2.72 13.24
CA LYS A 195 -29.25 3.38 13.66
C LYS A 195 -28.20 2.38 14.12
N ALA A 196 -28.58 1.37 14.90
CA ALA A 196 -27.67 0.31 15.35
C ALA A 196 -27.14 -0.53 14.18
N ASN A 197 -28.00 -0.88 13.22
CA ASN A 197 -27.60 -1.61 12.01
C ASN A 197 -26.60 -0.79 11.17
N MET A 198 -26.90 0.50 10.92
CA MET A 198 -26.00 1.40 10.21
C MET A 198 -24.63 1.54 10.89
N GLU A 199 -24.58 1.55 12.22
CA GLU A 199 -23.31 1.63 12.94
C GLU A 199 -22.48 0.35 12.78
N LYS A 200 -23.11 -0.83 12.85
CA LYS A 200 -22.44 -2.11 12.55
C LYS A 200 -21.88 -2.15 11.14
N GLN A 201 -22.64 -1.68 10.15
CA GLN A 201 -22.16 -1.59 8.77
C GLN A 201 -20.92 -0.68 8.67
N LYS A 202 -20.91 0.49 9.34
CA LYS A 202 -19.73 1.37 9.35
C LYS A 202 -18.50 0.76 10.00
N GLU A 203 -18.66 -0.05 11.04
CA GLU A 203 -17.54 -0.74 11.68
C GLU A 203 -16.92 -1.77 10.74
N ILE A 204 -17.76 -2.55 10.07
CA ILE A 204 -17.37 -3.51 9.04
C ILE A 204 -16.63 -2.81 7.88
N ASP A 205 -17.10 -1.62 7.47
CA ASP A 205 -16.53 -0.86 6.37
C ASP A 205 -15.07 -0.42 6.57
N LYS A 206 -14.61 -0.34 7.83
CA LYS A 206 -13.24 0.09 8.15
C LYS A 206 -12.20 -1.03 7.95
N LYS A 207 -12.61 -2.29 7.83
CA LYS A 207 -11.72 -3.46 7.91
C LYS A 207 -10.74 -3.59 6.74
N PHE A 208 -11.21 -3.31 5.52
CA PHE A 208 -10.42 -3.44 4.28
C PHE A 208 -10.08 -2.09 3.64
N ARG A 209 -10.04 -1.02 4.44
CA ARG A 209 -9.77 0.32 3.92
C ARG A 209 -8.28 0.48 3.62
N PHE A 210 -7.92 0.45 2.34
CA PHE A 210 -6.61 0.83 1.83
C PHE A 210 -6.77 2.01 0.87
N ASP A 211 -5.96 3.06 1.08
CA ASP A 211 -6.01 4.29 0.29
C ASP A 211 -4.68 4.52 -0.45
N PRO A 212 -4.53 3.95 -1.65
CA PRO A 212 -3.29 4.03 -2.43
C PRO A 212 -2.93 5.47 -2.86
N ASP A 213 -3.90 6.38 -3.00
CA ASP A 213 -3.65 7.76 -3.43
C ASP A 213 -2.72 8.52 -2.47
N LYS A 214 -2.76 8.16 -1.17
CA LYS A 214 -1.87 8.70 -0.13
C LYS A 214 -0.39 8.45 -0.41
N TYR A 215 -0.09 7.44 -1.21
CA TYR A 215 1.27 6.96 -1.47
C TYR A 215 1.70 7.29 -2.90
N VAL A 216 0.86 6.99 -3.88
CA VAL A 216 1.18 7.04 -5.32
C VAL A 216 1.63 8.44 -5.76
N SER A 217 0.86 9.47 -5.40
CA SER A 217 1.17 10.85 -5.80
C SER A 217 2.46 11.36 -5.15
N ASP A 218 2.64 11.05 -3.86
CA ASP A 218 3.82 11.40 -3.07
C ASP A 218 5.09 10.72 -3.64
N PHE A 219 4.99 9.44 -4.01
CA PHE A 219 6.09 8.69 -4.62
C PHE A 219 6.51 9.31 -5.95
N ILE A 220 5.57 9.52 -6.88
CA ILE A 220 5.90 10.01 -8.22
C ILE A 220 6.48 11.42 -8.17
N GLU A 221 5.84 12.35 -7.45
CA GLU A 221 6.30 13.74 -7.40
C GLU A 221 7.65 13.88 -6.71
N ARG A 222 7.92 13.08 -5.67
CA ARG A 222 9.23 13.10 -5.00
C ARG A 222 10.32 12.43 -5.82
N MET A 223 10.03 11.31 -6.50
CA MET A 223 10.97 10.73 -7.46
C MET A 223 11.33 11.74 -8.54
N LYS A 224 10.35 12.41 -9.15
CA LYS A 224 10.58 13.50 -10.14
C LYS A 224 11.42 14.63 -9.55
N ARG A 225 11.09 15.11 -8.35
CA ARG A 225 11.84 16.17 -7.67
C ARG A 225 13.29 15.77 -7.41
N ASN A 226 13.54 14.55 -6.95
CA ASN A 226 14.87 14.08 -6.62
C ASN A 226 15.73 13.80 -7.86
N VAL A 227 15.09 13.46 -8.98
CA VAL A 227 15.77 13.47 -10.28
C VAL A 227 16.18 14.91 -10.67
N ARG A 228 15.33 15.92 -10.42
CA ARG A 228 15.57 17.35 -10.73
C ARG A 228 16.52 18.10 -9.78
N LYS A 229 16.56 17.74 -8.48
CA LYS A 229 17.13 18.54 -7.36
C LYS A 229 18.64 18.84 -7.38
N LYS A 230 19.35 18.57 -8.49
CA LYS A 230 20.78 18.88 -8.63
C LYS A 230 21.09 20.05 -9.57
N ASN A 231 20.07 20.77 -10.05
CA ASN A 231 20.23 22.03 -10.78
C ASN A 231 20.15 23.30 -9.91
N SER A 232 19.78 23.18 -8.62
CA SER A 232 19.85 24.27 -7.67
C SER A 232 21.06 24.12 -6.75
N SER A 233 22.26 24.20 -7.30
CA SER A 233 23.37 24.78 -6.55
C SER A 233 23.24 26.29 -6.67
N SER A 234 22.23 26.86 -6.02
CA SER A 234 22.29 28.25 -5.61
C SER A 234 23.37 28.31 -4.52
N ASN A 235 24.60 28.60 -4.93
CA ASN A 235 25.54 29.31 -4.08
C ASN A 235 24.76 30.49 -3.48
N PRO A 236 24.81 30.76 -2.17
CA PRO A 236 24.54 32.09 -1.69
C PRO A 236 25.69 32.97 -2.19
N SER A 237 25.55 33.49 -3.41
CA SER A 237 26.41 34.56 -3.90
C SER A 237 26.14 35.75 -3.00
N GLY A 238 27.15 36.09 -2.20
CA GLY A 238 27.14 37.26 -1.35
C GLY A 238 26.68 38.48 -2.13
N THR A 239 25.65 39.12 -1.62
CA THR A 239 25.45 40.55 -1.82
C THR A 239 25.42 41.15 -0.43
N ASN A 240 26.52 41.83 -0.11
CA ASN A 240 26.58 42.83 0.94
C ASN A 240 25.32 43.69 0.87
N ARG A 241 24.46 43.57 1.88
CA ARG A 241 23.56 44.66 2.25
C ARG A 241 23.95 45.07 3.66
N LYS A 242 24.47 46.30 3.69
CA LYS A 242 24.86 47.09 4.83
C LYS A 242 23.91 46.90 6.00
N ASP A 243 24.52 46.81 7.17
CA ASP A 243 23.99 47.29 8.43
C ASP A 243 23.30 48.65 8.24
N GLU A 244 22.00 48.71 8.52
CA GLU A 244 21.38 49.90 9.08
C GLU A 244 20.74 49.50 10.40
N ASN A 245 21.49 49.90 11.42
CA ASN A 245 21.14 50.03 12.81
C ASN A 245 19.88 50.90 12.94
N ASP A 246 18.79 50.38 13.47
CA ASP A 246 17.75 51.23 14.05
C ASP A 246 17.23 50.59 15.35
N ASN A 247 17.73 51.13 16.45
CA ASN A 247 17.21 50.97 17.80
C ASN A 247 15.96 51.85 17.92
N SER A 248 14.82 51.25 18.25
CA SER A 248 13.86 51.94 19.11
C SER A 248 13.04 50.93 19.89
N ASP A 249 13.13 51.15 21.20
CA ASP A 249 12.57 50.44 22.34
C ASP A 249 11.04 50.34 22.40
N SER A 250 10.65 49.50 23.37
CA SER A 250 9.41 49.46 24.16
C SER A 250 8.34 48.50 23.64
N ASP A 251 8.04 47.37 24.27
CA ASP A 251 7.60 47.05 25.67
C ASP A 251 6.32 46.22 25.41
N ASP A 252 5.88 45.17 26.10
CA ASP A 252 6.25 44.41 27.29
C ASP A 252 5.24 43.22 27.28
N GLU A 253 5.49 42.23 28.14
CA GLU A 253 4.63 41.13 28.57
C GLU A 253 4.49 39.90 27.62
N SER A 254 4.67 38.66 28.06
CA SER A 254 5.06 38.07 29.35
C SER A 254 5.12 36.54 29.15
N SER A 255 5.99 35.89 29.94
CA SER A 255 5.92 34.50 30.42
C SER A 255 6.55 33.36 29.59
N ASN A 256 7.75 32.97 30.06
CA ASN A 256 8.14 31.62 30.54
C ASN A 256 8.20 30.45 29.51
N ASP A 257 9.25 29.64 29.38
CA ASP A 257 10.27 29.19 30.35
C ASP A 257 11.57 28.74 29.64
N GLU A 258 12.68 29.09 30.31
CA GLU A 258 13.97 28.39 30.48
C GLU A 258 14.65 27.65 29.29
N GLU A 259 15.71 28.30 28.82
CA GLU A 259 16.92 27.68 28.28
C GLU A 259 17.61 26.79 29.32
N ASN A 260 18.14 25.65 28.87
CA ASN A 260 19.56 25.39 29.05
C ASN A 260 20.09 24.48 27.93
N ASN A 261 21.08 25.02 27.23
CA ASN A 261 21.73 24.54 26.03
C ASN A 261 22.82 23.47 26.36
N PRO A 262 23.59 22.94 25.39
CA PRO A 262 24.03 21.55 25.36
C PRO A 262 25.51 21.43 25.70
N ASP A 263 25.98 20.20 25.92
CA ASP A 263 27.31 19.70 25.52
C ASP A 263 27.66 18.46 26.35
N ASN A 264 27.67 17.28 25.73
CA ASN A 264 28.75 16.35 26.00
C ASN A 264 28.89 15.29 24.89
N TRP A 265 29.87 15.53 24.02
CA TRP A 265 30.45 14.53 23.13
C TRP A 265 31.41 13.66 23.94
N GLY A 266 31.18 12.35 23.96
CA GLY A 266 32.23 11.39 24.30
C GLY A 266 31.84 10.37 25.35
N ASN A 267 31.33 9.22 24.90
CA ASN A 267 31.85 7.95 25.41
C ASN A 267 31.56 6.82 24.41
N LYS A 268 32.64 6.24 23.90
CA LYS A 268 32.65 4.99 23.14
C LYS A 268 32.11 3.89 24.06
N LYS A 269 31.01 3.26 23.65
CA LYS A 269 30.68 1.89 24.05
C LYS A 269 30.86 1.01 22.83
N ASP A 270 31.66 -0.03 22.98
CA ASP A 270 31.89 -1.05 21.97
C ASP A 270 30.56 -1.68 21.54
N PRO A 271 30.36 -1.99 20.25
CA PRO A 271 29.13 -2.63 19.81
C PRO A 271 29.08 -4.08 20.32
N GLU A 272 28.00 -4.42 21.02
CA GLU A 272 27.59 -5.80 21.23
C GLU A 272 27.48 -6.50 19.87
N LYS A 273 28.10 -7.68 19.77
CA LYS A 273 27.95 -8.57 18.60
C LYS A 273 26.50 -9.04 18.56
N ASP A 274 25.72 -8.46 17.66
CA ASP A 274 24.47 -9.08 17.21
C ASP A 274 24.80 -10.43 16.57
N GLU A 275 24.40 -11.53 17.22
CA GLU A 275 24.40 -12.86 16.61
C GLU A 275 23.45 -12.84 15.41
N GLN A 276 24.01 -13.01 14.21
CA GLN A 276 23.20 -13.16 13.00
C GLN A 276 22.25 -14.35 13.17
N PRO A 277 20.93 -14.20 12.92
CA PRO A 277 20.00 -15.30 12.97
C PRO A 277 20.43 -16.36 11.95
N ASN A 278 20.64 -17.58 12.45
CA ASN A 278 21.05 -18.72 11.64
C ASN A 278 20.00 -18.94 10.54
N PHE A 279 20.38 -18.79 9.27
CA PHE A 279 19.51 -18.95 8.09
C PHE A 279 18.68 -20.24 8.10
N LEU A 280 19.23 -21.30 8.71
CA LEU A 280 18.58 -22.60 8.89
C LEU A 280 17.39 -22.57 9.87
N GLN A 281 17.33 -21.59 10.76
CA GLN A 281 16.29 -21.48 11.79
C GLN A 281 15.07 -20.69 11.29
N GLU A 282 15.28 -19.64 10.50
CA GLU A 282 14.19 -18.86 9.88
C GLU A 282 13.49 -19.63 8.75
N ASN A 283 14.21 -20.55 8.07
CA ASN A 283 13.70 -21.25 6.90
C ASN A 283 13.32 -22.73 7.16
N LYS A 284 13.17 -23.16 8.42
CA LYS A 284 12.86 -24.57 8.76
C LYS A 284 11.62 -25.09 8.01
N ASN A 285 10.57 -24.27 7.90
CA ASN A 285 9.33 -24.67 7.23
C ASN A 285 9.52 -24.83 5.71
N LEU A 286 10.31 -23.96 5.08
CA LEU A 286 10.65 -24.05 3.65
C LEU A 286 11.48 -25.30 3.35
N ILE A 287 12.44 -25.64 4.21
CA ILE A 287 13.26 -26.85 4.07
C ILE A 287 12.40 -28.11 4.22
N ILE A 288 11.48 -28.13 5.18
CA ILE A 288 10.55 -29.26 5.38
C ILE A 288 9.66 -29.44 4.15
N ILE A 289 9.06 -28.36 3.63
CA ILE A 289 8.19 -28.42 2.45
C ILE A 289 8.99 -28.92 1.23
N ALA A 290 10.17 -28.34 0.97
CA ALA A 290 11.01 -28.78 -0.15
C ALA A 290 11.38 -30.26 -0.05
N THR A 291 11.69 -30.75 1.16
CA THR A 291 12.02 -32.17 1.39
C THR A 291 10.81 -33.07 1.11
N VAL A 292 9.61 -32.71 1.60
CA VAL A 292 8.37 -33.45 1.34
C VAL A 292 8.03 -33.47 -0.15
N THR A 293 8.20 -32.35 -0.86
CA THR A 293 7.97 -32.27 -2.31
C THR A 293 8.95 -33.15 -3.07
N CYS A 294 10.23 -33.15 -2.72
CA CYS A 294 11.23 -34.02 -3.35
C CYS A 294 10.90 -35.50 -3.13
N LEU A 295 10.48 -35.89 -1.92
CA LEU A 295 10.07 -37.28 -1.62
C LEU A 295 8.82 -37.70 -2.41
N ALA A 296 7.83 -36.81 -2.53
CA ALA A 296 6.64 -37.07 -3.33
C ALA A 296 6.98 -37.24 -4.82
N LEU A 297 7.81 -36.36 -5.38
CA LEU A 297 8.28 -36.47 -6.76
C LEU A 297 9.05 -37.77 -6.99
N PHE A 298 9.94 -38.13 -6.07
CA PHE A 298 10.70 -39.38 -6.15
C PHE A 298 9.79 -40.61 -6.07
N TYR A 299 8.78 -40.59 -5.19
CA TYR A 299 7.77 -41.63 -5.09
C TYR A 299 6.99 -41.79 -6.40
N PHE A 300 6.50 -40.70 -6.99
CA PHE A 300 5.81 -40.72 -8.28
C PHE A 300 6.71 -41.23 -9.42
N TYR A 301 8.00 -40.87 -9.42
CA TYR A 301 8.94 -41.33 -10.44
C TYR A 301 9.35 -42.81 -10.26
N SER A 302 9.26 -43.33 -9.05
CA SER A 302 9.59 -44.72 -8.72
C SER A 302 8.46 -45.72 -9.02
N GLN A 303 7.24 -45.23 -9.26
CA GLN A 303 6.14 -46.05 -9.76
C GLN A 303 6.40 -46.36 -11.24
N LYS A 304 7.08 -47.49 -11.51
CA LYS A 304 7.16 -48.03 -12.86
C LYS A 304 5.73 -48.34 -13.35
N PRO A 305 5.35 -47.97 -14.58
CA PRO A 305 4.08 -48.40 -15.13
C PRO A 305 4.06 -49.93 -15.17
N GLU A 306 2.99 -50.54 -14.65
CA GLU A 306 2.76 -51.97 -14.86
C GLU A 306 2.67 -52.21 -16.37
N GLU A 307 3.61 -52.99 -16.91
CA GLU A 307 3.56 -53.46 -18.29
C GLU A 307 2.32 -54.33 -18.43
N THR A 308 1.24 -53.75 -18.96
CA THR A 308 0.12 -54.53 -19.46
C THR A 308 0.61 -55.31 -20.68
N ASN A 309 1.04 -56.55 -20.46
CA ASN A 309 1.32 -57.52 -21.50
C ASN A 309 0.02 -57.83 -22.24
N ASN A 310 -0.24 -57.06 -23.29
CA ASN A 310 -1.28 -57.34 -24.26
C ASN A 310 -0.61 -58.06 -25.44
N TYR A 311 -0.42 -59.36 -25.28
CA TYR A 311 -0.17 -60.27 -26.41
C TYR A 311 -1.42 -61.13 -26.58
N ASP A 312 -2.30 -60.68 -27.47
CA ASP A 312 -3.26 -61.53 -28.16
C ASP A 312 -3.34 -61.04 -29.62
N TYR A 313 -3.34 -62.01 -30.54
CA TYR A 313 -3.39 -61.95 -32.02
C TYR A 313 -2.07 -61.54 -32.71
N TYR A 314 -1.38 -62.39 -33.49
CA TYR A 314 -1.74 -63.49 -34.38
C TYR A 314 -0.70 -64.62 -34.38
#